data_AF-A0A164QPV4-F1
#
_entry.id   AF-A0A164QPV4-F1
#
_cell.length_a   1.000
_cell.length_b   1.000
_cell.length_c   1.000
_cell.angle_alpha   90.00
_cell.angle_beta   90.00
_cell.angle_gamma   90.00
#
_symmetry.space_group_name_H-M   'P 1'
#
loop_
_entity.id
_entity.type
_entity.pdbx_description
1 polymer ?
#
loop_
_entity_poly.entity_id
_entity_poly.type
_entity_poly.pdbx_seq_one_letter_code
_entity_poly.pdbx_strand_id
1 'polypeptide(L)' 'MSVKRCLKCEDELDEFGLFNKKSMLAAAEKFKDADEECFNEIKVLALQFANNEICEHCYLKGLSLQTTKLRKKAKLQKVK' A
#
# COMPACT_ATOMS: atom_id res chain seq x y z
N MET A 1 -8.71 -15.95 -21.38
CA MET A 1 -8.21 -14.78 -20.60
C MET A 1 -7.41 -15.35 -19.45
N SER A 2 -6.14 -14.96 -19.28
CA SER A 2 -5.34 -15.42 -18.14
C SER A 2 -5.76 -14.63 -16.91
N VAL A 3 -6.35 -15.29 -15.93
CA VAL A 3 -6.72 -14.68 -14.64
C VAL A 3 -5.43 -14.27 -13.93
N LYS A 4 -5.25 -12.98 -13.68
CA LYS A 4 -4.16 -12.51 -12.82
C LYS A 4 -4.52 -12.83 -11.36
N ARG A 5 -3.53 -13.25 -10.58
CA ARG A 5 -3.70 -13.57 -9.16
C ARG A 5 -2.87 -12.64 -8.29
N CYS A 6 -3.38 -12.34 -7.11
CA CYS A 6 -2.70 -11.54 -6.11
C CYS A 6 -1.42 -12.23 -5.63
N LEU A 7 -0.29 -11.52 -5.65
CA LEU A 7 1.00 -12.04 -5.16
C LEU A 7 1.02 -12.37 -3.65
N LYS A 8 0.01 -11.94 -2.88
CA LYS A 8 -0.04 -12.09 -1.42
C LYS A 8 -1.03 -13.12 -0.90
N CYS A 9 -2.16 -13.30 -1.58
CA CYS A 9 -3.22 -14.21 -1.14
C CYS A 9 -3.71 -15.16 -2.24
N GLU A 10 -3.14 -15.06 -3.45
CA GLU A 10 -3.49 -15.89 -4.61
C GLU A 10 -4.94 -15.76 -5.11
N ASP A 11 -5.74 -14.87 -4.51
CA ASP A 11 -7.07 -14.52 -4.99
C ASP A 11 -7.01 -13.92 -6.40
N GLU A 12 -8.10 -14.09 -7.14
CA GLU A 12 -8.26 -13.49 -8.46
C GLU A 12 -8.24 -11.96 -8.36
N LEU A 13 -7.50 -11.34 -9.27
CA LEU A 13 -7.44 -9.89 -9.39
C LEU A 13 -8.52 -9.44 -10.37
N ASP A 14 -9.55 -8.81 -9.82
CA ASP A 14 -10.54 -8.12 -10.63
C ASP A 14 -9.90 -6.98 -11.42
N GLU A 15 -10.32 -6.80 -12.67
CA GLU A 15 -9.95 -5.62 -13.44
C GLU A 15 -10.47 -4.38 -12.71
N PHE A 16 -9.51 -3.56 -12.26
CA PHE A 16 -9.69 -2.33 -11.48
C PHE A 16 -10.92 -1.51 -11.90
N GLY A 17 -12.05 -1.68 -11.20
CA GLY A 17 -13.28 -0.94 -11.47
C GLY A 17 -13.35 0.45 -10.85
N LEU A 18 -12.50 0.78 -9.87
CA LEU A 18 -12.77 1.95 -8.99
C LEU A 18 -11.55 2.83 -8.65
N PHE A 19 -10.33 2.30 -8.66
CA PHE A 19 -9.14 3.08 -8.31
C PHE A 19 -8.36 3.52 -9.55
N ASN A 20 -8.32 4.83 -9.79
CA ASN A 20 -7.53 5.40 -10.87
C ASN A 20 -6.03 5.15 -10.59
N LYS A 21 -5.37 4.30 -11.39
CA LYS A 21 -3.93 4.01 -11.31
C LYS A 21 -3.07 5.27 -11.10
N LYS A 22 -3.44 6.38 -11.77
CA LYS A 22 -2.75 7.67 -11.63
C LYS A 22 -2.77 8.20 -10.19
N SER A 23 -3.89 8.04 -9.48
CA SER A 23 -4.03 8.48 -8.09
C SER A 23 -3.13 7.69 -7.14
N MET A 24 -2.97 6.38 -7.38
CA MET A 24 -2.10 5.52 -6.57
C MET A 24 -0.62 5.79 -6.82
N LEU A 25 -0.23 6.03 -8.08
CA LEU A 25 1.13 6.45 -8.42
C LEU A 25 1.45 7.81 -7.78
N ALA A 26 0.54 8.79 -7.89
CA ALA A 26 0.72 10.10 -7.24
C ALA A 26 0.78 10.00 -5.71
N ALA A 27 0.02 9.08 -5.10
CA ALA A 27 0.10 8.83 -3.67
C ALA A 27 1.47 8.22 -3.27
N ALA A 28 2.00 7.29 -4.07
CA ALA A 28 3.31 6.69 -3.83
C ALA A 28 4.45 7.72 -3.94
N GLU A 29 4.36 8.69 -4.85
CA GLU A 29 5.35 9.77 -5.00
C GLU A 29 5.45 10.67 -3.77
N LYS A 30 4.35 10.85 -3.00
CA LYS A 30 4.39 11.62 -1.75
C LYS A 30 5.32 11.03 -0.68
N PHE A 31 5.71 9.76 -0.84
CA PHE A 31 6.60 9.04 0.07
C PHE A 31 7.97 8.77 -0.56
N LYS A 32 8.34 9.46 -1.64
CA LYS A 32 9.59 9.21 -2.39
C LYS A 32 10.84 9.37 -1.54
N ASP A 33 10.87 10.41 -0.69
CA ASP A 33 12.03 10.79 0.14
C ASP A 33 11.81 10.44 1.62
N ALA A 34 10.94 9.48 1.91
CA ALA A 34 10.61 9.13 3.28
C ALA A 34 11.69 8.21 3.87
N ASP A 35 12.43 8.72 4.85
CA ASP A 35 13.49 7.98 5.57
C ASP A 35 12.96 6.87 6.49
N GLU A 36 11.69 6.92 6.89
CA GLU A 36 11.11 5.87 7.73
C GLU A 36 10.66 4.67 6.90
N GLU A 37 11.14 3.49 7.30
CA GLU A 37 10.78 2.17 6.75
C GLU A 37 9.27 2.00 6.52
N CYS A 38 8.43 2.50 7.44
CA CYS A 38 6.97 2.43 7.32
C CYS A 38 6.42 3.17 6.09
N PHE A 39 6.98 4.33 5.73
CA PHE A 39 6.55 5.07 4.55
C PHE A 39 7.04 4.41 3.27
N ASN A 40 8.23 3.81 3.28
CA ASN A 40 8.70 3.02 2.15
C ASN A 40 7.81 1.78 1.92
N GLU A 41 7.38 1.10 3.00
CA GLU A 41 6.41 0.00 2.89
C GLU A 41 5.06 0.48 2.31
N ILE A 42 4.56 1.66 2.72
CA ILE A 42 3.33 2.26 2.16
C ILE A 42 3.49 2.54 0.66
N LYS A 43 4.64 3.08 0.24
CA LYS A 43 4.98 3.34 -1.17
C LYS A 43 4.98 2.04 -1.98
N VAL A 44 5.65 0.99 -1.50
CA VAL A 44 5.69 -0.32 -2.18
C VAL A 44 4.29 -0.90 -2.33
N LEU A 45 3.47 -0.86 -1.27
CA LEU A 45 2.09 -1.34 -1.33
C LEU A 45 1.26 -0.59 -2.38
N ALA A 46 1.39 0.73 -2.45
CA ALA A 46 0.68 1.55 -3.43
C ALA A 46 1.12 1.25 -4.88
N LEU A 47 2.40 1.00 -5.11
CA LEU A 47 2.93 0.60 -6.42
C LEU A 47 2.46 -0.79 -6.85
N GLN A 48 2.53 -1.78 -5.95
CA GLN A 48 2.05 -3.13 -6.20
C GLN A 48 0.55 -3.14 -6.52
N PHE A 49 -0.23 -2.33 -5.81
CA PHE A 49 -1.65 -2.17 -6.09
C PHE A 49 -1.86 -1.49 -7.46
N ALA A 50 -1.19 -0.37 -7.74
CA ALA A 50 -1.29 0.35 -9.03
C ALA A 50 -0.90 -0.50 -10.26
N ASN A 51 -0.03 -1.48 -10.07
CA ASN A 51 0.42 -2.41 -11.13
C ASN A 51 -0.47 -3.65 -11.27
N ASN A 52 -1.54 -3.76 -10.47
CA ASN A 52 -2.40 -4.93 -10.41
C ASN A 52 -1.59 -6.21 -10.08
N GLU A 53 -0.75 -6.11 -9.05
CA GLU A 53 0.04 -7.23 -8.50
C GLU A 53 -0.55 -7.75 -7.18
N ILE A 54 -1.25 -6.90 -6.42
CA ILE A 54 -1.96 -7.26 -5.19
C ILE A 54 -3.42 -6.82 -5.25
N CYS A 55 -4.29 -7.54 -4.55
CA CYS A 55 -5.70 -7.19 -4.45
C CYS A 55 -5.93 -6.04 -3.47
N GLU A 56 -7.10 -5.39 -3.57
CA GLU A 56 -7.50 -4.29 -2.68
C GLU A 56 -7.44 -4.70 -1.21
N HIS A 57 -7.89 -5.92 -0.88
CA HIS A 57 -7.86 -6.43 0.49
C HIS A 57 -6.43 -6.46 1.06
N CYS A 58 -5.47 -7.01 0.30
CA CYS A 58 -4.07 -7.06 0.71
C CYS A 58 -3.43 -5.67 0.81
N TYR A 59 -3.81 -4.75 -0.08
CA TYR A 59 -3.37 -3.37 -0.05
C TYR A 59 -3.85 -2.65 1.23
N LEU A 60 -5.16 -2.67 1.49
CA LEU A 60 -5.77 -2.04 2.67
C LEU A 60 -5.24 -2.63 3.98
N LYS A 61 -5.08 -3.96 4.04
CA LYS A 61 -4.49 -4.64 5.20
C LYS A 61 -3.06 -4.16 5.47
N GLY A 62 -2.23 -4.10 4.44
CA GLY A 62 -0.86 -3.58 4.55
C GLY A 62 -0.80 -2.12 5.02
N LEU A 63 -1.65 -1.26 4.44
CA LEU A 63 -1.77 0.14 4.85
C LEU A 63 -2.18 0.29 6.31
N SER A 64 -3.17 -0.49 6.76
CA SER A 64 -3.66 -0.45 8.15
C SER A 64 -2.56 -0.80 9.14
N LEU A 65 -1.69 -1.75 8.80
CA LEU A 65 -0.55 -2.15 9.62
C LEU A 65 0.48 -1.01 9.71
N GLN A 66 0.88 -0.44 8.57
CA GLN A 66 1.91 0.61 8.55
C GLN A 66 1.43 1.89 9.24
N THR A 67 0.19 2.30 9.00
CA THR A 67 -0.41 3.44 9.70
C THR A 67 -0.50 3.21 11.21
N THR A 68 -0.77 1.98 11.65
CA THR A 68 -0.76 1.62 13.07
C THR A 68 0.65 1.71 13.67
N LYS A 69 1.69 1.22 12.96
CA LYS A 69 3.09 1.37 13.38
C LYS A 69 3.47 2.85 13.52
N LEU A 70 3.15 3.68 12.53
CA LEU A 70 3.37 5.13 12.56
C LEU A 70 2.68 5.80 13.75
N ARG A 71 1.40 5.46 14.01
CA ARG A 71 0.66 5.99 15.18
C ARG A 71 1.32 5.59 16.50
N LYS A 72 1.81 4.36 16.64
CA LYS A 72 2.53 3.92 17.84
C LYS A 72 3.83 4.70 18.02
N LYS A 73 4.64 4.86 16.96
CA LYS A 73 5.86 5.67 17.00
C LYS A 73 5.59 7.13 17.37
N ALA A 74 4.59 7.76 16.75
CA ALA A 74 4.22 9.15 17.03
C ALA A 74 3.75 9.33 18.49
N LYS A 75 3.01 8.36 19.05
CA LYS A 75 2.64 8.38 20.47
C LYS A 75 3.87 8.24 21.39
N LEU A 76 4.85 7.40 21.04
CA LEU A 76 6.08 7.25 21.81
C LEU A 76 6.96 8.51 21.77
N GLN A 77 6.98 9.25 20.66
CA GLN A 77 7.72 10.51 20.55
C GLN A 77 7.11 11.66 21.37
N LYS A 78 5.79 11.65 21.62
CA LYS A 78 5.11 12.67 22.44
C LYS A 78 5.28 12.48 23.95
N VAL A 79 5.92 11.39 24.39
CA VAL A 79 6.13 11.05 25.81
C VAL A 79 7.59 11.28 26.24
N LYS A 80 8.41 11.92 25.40
CA LYS A 80 9.77 12.35 25.73
C LYS A 80 9.84 13.84 25.98
#